data_AF-A0A840KGR0-F1
#
_entry.id   AF-A0A840KGR0-F1
#
_cell.length_a   1.000
_cell.length_b   1.000
_cell.length_c   1.000
_cell.angle_alpha   90.00
_cell.angle_beta   90.00
_cell.angle_gamma   90.00
#
_symmetry.space_group_name_H-M   'P 1'
#
loop_
_entity.id
_entity.type
_entity.pdbx_description
1 polymer ?
#
loop_
_entity_poly.entity_id
_entity_poly.type
_entity_poly.pdbx_seq_one_letter_code
_entity_poly.pdbx_strand_id
1 'polypeptide(L)'
;MKNKIFTVLSLFFTLSFFYSQNLNFKDKNLEKAVVENFDLNKDGFINQLEADMISNLFLVQKGITSTDDLVFFKNAKMIVLDDNAIPDASVKNLDKLQLFSCTGCKISTFKAENLKSLASLYLDNNLIETVSLKGTARIDQLTISLNKLKSIELASLKNLRKLNVEHNQIQKLDISGNPGLQTLNVGGNKMKESDIKKGTKTDITIFGAEQ
;
A
#
# COMPACT_ATOMS: atom_id res chain seq x y z
N MET A 1 -56.29 -43.37 28.49
CA MET A 1 -55.52 -42.28 29.14
C MET A 1 -54.09 -42.35 28.60
N LYS A 2 -53.78 -41.73 27.45
CA LYS A 2 -53.04 -40.45 27.34
C LYS A 2 -52.08 -40.21 28.52
N ASN A 3 -50.77 -40.36 28.27
CA ASN A 3 -49.77 -39.45 28.81
C ASN A 3 -48.64 -39.29 27.77
N LYS A 4 -48.53 -38.05 27.30
CA LYS A 4 -47.59 -37.55 26.30
C LYS A 4 -46.21 -37.44 26.95
N ILE A 5 -45.19 -38.05 26.36
CA ILE A 5 -43.80 -37.71 26.70
C ILE A 5 -43.44 -36.48 25.87
N PHE A 6 -43.20 -35.38 26.58
CA PHE A 6 -42.75 -34.11 26.01
C PHE A 6 -41.30 -34.24 25.53
N THR A 7 -41.10 -33.99 24.24
CA THR A 7 -39.80 -33.67 23.65
C THR A 7 -39.30 -32.36 24.26
N VAL A 8 -38.27 -32.42 25.11
CA VAL A 8 -37.50 -31.22 25.47
C VAL A 8 -36.33 -31.15 24.49
N LEU A 9 -36.56 -30.50 23.35
CA LEU A 9 -35.49 -30.08 22.47
C LEU A 9 -34.83 -28.86 23.13
N SER A 10 -33.78 -29.10 23.91
CA SER A 10 -32.95 -28.02 24.45
C SER A 10 -32.24 -27.32 23.29
N LEU A 11 -32.79 -26.19 22.86
CA LEU A 11 -32.10 -25.22 22.00
C LEU A 11 -30.89 -24.70 22.79
N PHE A 12 -29.71 -25.24 22.51
CA PHE A 12 -28.46 -24.56 22.86
C PHE A 12 -28.34 -23.34 21.95
N PHE A 13 -28.93 -22.22 22.38
CA PHE A 13 -28.42 -20.90 21.99
C PHE A 13 -27.09 -20.71 22.75
N THR A 14 -26.03 -21.38 22.29
CA THR A 14 -24.70 -20.86 22.56
C THR A 14 -24.58 -19.62 21.70
N LEU A 15 -24.90 -18.46 22.28
CA LEU A 15 -24.28 -17.21 21.86
C LEU A 15 -22.79 -17.53 21.77
N SER A 16 -22.28 -17.65 20.55
CA SER A 16 -20.85 -17.69 20.32
C SER A 16 -20.39 -16.31 20.73
N PHE A 17 -19.97 -16.16 22.00
CA PHE A 17 -19.14 -15.05 22.40
C PHE A 17 -17.92 -15.14 21.49
N PHE A 18 -17.89 -14.33 20.44
CA PHE A 18 -16.64 -13.97 19.79
C PHE A 18 -15.85 -13.24 20.87
N TYR A 19 -15.16 -13.98 21.74
CA TYR A 19 -14.01 -13.42 22.41
C TYR A 19 -13.11 -12.93 21.29
N SER A 20 -12.93 -11.61 21.21
CA SER A 20 -12.04 -10.98 20.25
C SER A 20 -10.66 -11.56 20.54
N GLN A 21 -10.21 -12.52 19.73
CA GLN A 21 -8.89 -13.09 19.90
C GLN A 21 -7.87 -11.99 19.58
N ASN A 22 -6.86 -11.86 20.42
CA ASN A 22 -5.75 -10.96 20.18
C ASN A 22 -5.08 -11.33 18.86
N LEU A 23 -4.72 -10.32 18.08
CA LEU A 23 -4.05 -10.51 16.81
C LEU A 23 -2.63 -10.98 17.06
N ASN A 24 -2.17 -11.93 16.24
CA ASN A 24 -0.81 -12.44 16.34
C ASN A 24 0.07 -11.80 15.26
N PHE A 25 0.89 -10.85 15.68
CA PHE A 25 1.83 -10.14 14.82
C PHE A 25 3.13 -10.92 14.65
N LYS A 26 3.56 -11.07 13.39
CA LYS A 26 4.88 -11.59 13.03
C LYS A 26 5.96 -10.54 13.30
N ASP A 27 5.70 -9.28 12.97
CA ASP A 27 6.61 -8.18 13.21
C ASP A 27 6.36 -7.57 14.60
N LYS A 28 7.30 -7.82 15.51
CA LYS A 28 7.21 -7.36 16.91
C LYS A 28 7.37 -5.85 17.07
N ASN A 29 8.03 -5.18 16.12
CA ASN A 29 8.14 -3.73 16.13
C ASN A 29 6.83 -3.09 15.67
N LEU A 30 6.15 -3.71 14.69
CA LEU A 30 4.80 -3.31 14.30
C LEU A 30 3.83 -3.51 15.47
N GLU A 31 3.81 -4.70 16.09
CA GLU A 31 2.99 -5.02 17.26
C GLU A 31 3.14 -3.98 18.36
N LYS A 32 4.39 -3.74 18.78
CA LYS A 32 4.70 -2.74 19.80
C LYS A 32 4.19 -1.36 19.41
N ALA A 33 4.45 -0.93 18.17
CA ALA A 33 4.05 0.39 17.71
C ALA A 33 2.53 0.56 17.66
N VAL A 34 1.77 -0.49 17.33
CA VAL A 34 0.30 -0.40 17.32
C VAL A 34 -0.28 -0.48 18.73
N VAL A 35 0.24 -1.34 19.62
CA VAL A 35 -0.18 -1.41 21.03
C VAL A 35 0.03 -0.06 21.71
N GLU A 36 1.20 0.58 21.54
CA GLU A 36 1.51 1.88 22.15
C GLU A 36 0.50 3.00 21.78
N ASN A 37 -0.16 2.91 20.63
CA ASN A 37 -0.98 4.00 20.08
C ASN A 37 -2.47 3.67 19.96
N PHE A 38 -2.85 2.39 19.94
CA PHE A 38 -4.20 1.95 19.57
C PHE A 38 -4.81 0.88 20.47
N ASP A 39 -4.10 0.44 21.53
CA ASP A 39 -4.67 -0.43 22.56
C ASP A 39 -5.66 0.40 23.42
N LEU A 40 -6.96 0.17 23.20
CA LEU A 40 -8.03 0.97 23.80
C LEU A 40 -8.36 0.50 25.21
N ASN A 41 -8.31 -0.81 25.43
CA ASN A 41 -8.62 -1.42 26.72
C ASN A 41 -7.41 -1.53 27.65
N LYS A 42 -6.20 -1.25 27.14
CA LYS A 42 -4.91 -1.29 27.83
C LYS A 42 -4.55 -2.68 28.36
N ASP A 43 -4.97 -3.73 27.65
CA ASP A 43 -4.64 -5.11 28.02
C ASP A 43 -3.26 -5.55 27.50
N GLY A 44 -2.58 -4.69 26.75
CA GLY A 44 -1.24 -4.92 26.18
C GLY A 44 -1.27 -5.59 24.81
N PHE A 45 -2.46 -5.78 24.22
CA PHE A 45 -2.63 -6.42 22.93
C PHE A 45 -3.51 -5.57 22.01
N ILE A 46 -3.50 -5.90 20.72
CA ILE A 46 -4.50 -5.40 19.77
C ILE A 46 -5.39 -6.58 19.38
N ASN A 47 -6.69 -6.41 19.55
CA ASN A 47 -7.69 -7.34 19.06
C ASN A 47 -8.33 -6.84 17.76
N GLN A 48 -9.17 -7.65 17.11
CA GLN A 48 -9.71 -7.29 15.78
C GLN A 48 -10.62 -6.05 15.82
N LEU A 49 -11.38 -5.82 16.91
CA LEU A 49 -12.25 -4.64 17.02
C LEU A 49 -11.43 -3.35 17.06
N GLU A 50 -10.32 -3.37 17.80
CA GLU A 50 -9.40 -2.23 17.87
C GLU A 50 -8.74 -2.00 16.51
N ALA A 51 -8.22 -3.05 15.86
CA ALA A 51 -7.65 -2.95 14.52
C ALA A 51 -8.64 -2.42 13.48
N ASP A 52 -9.91 -2.81 13.57
CA ASP A 52 -10.98 -2.35 12.67
C ASP A 52 -11.35 -0.87 12.88
N MET A 53 -11.08 -0.29 14.05
CA MET A 53 -11.29 1.14 14.32
C MET A 53 -10.17 2.01 13.75
N ILE A 54 -9.01 1.43 13.41
CA ILE A 54 -7.86 2.18 12.92
C ILE A 54 -8.06 2.57 11.44
N SER A 55 -8.23 3.87 11.20
CA SER A 55 -8.27 4.43 9.85
C SER A 55 -6.89 4.88 9.35
N ASN A 56 -5.99 5.31 10.23
CA ASN A 56 -4.72 5.90 9.84
C ASN A 56 -3.58 5.34 10.69
N LEU A 57 -2.55 4.80 10.04
CA LEU A 57 -1.34 4.26 10.66
C LEU A 57 -0.15 5.14 10.26
N PHE A 58 0.40 5.87 11.23
CA PHE A 58 1.62 6.66 11.06
C PHE A 58 2.73 6.02 11.89
N LEU A 59 3.47 5.10 11.28
CA LEU A 59 4.46 4.24 11.96
C LEU A 59 5.88 4.52 11.43
N VAL A 60 6.24 5.80 11.38
CA VAL A 60 7.55 6.26 10.91
C VAL A 60 8.66 5.87 11.89
N GLN A 61 9.77 5.35 11.37
CA GLN A 61 10.98 5.04 12.15
C GLN A 61 10.71 4.15 13.39
N LYS A 62 9.86 3.12 13.23
CA LYS A 62 9.51 2.18 14.30
C LYS A 62 10.35 0.93 14.31
N GLY A 63 11.30 0.79 13.39
CA GLY A 63 12.09 -0.42 13.21
C GLY A 63 11.28 -1.58 12.60
N ILE A 64 10.16 -1.27 11.94
CA ILE A 64 9.34 -2.28 11.26
C ILE A 64 10.16 -2.92 10.14
N THR A 65 10.02 -4.23 10.02
CA THR A 65 10.79 -5.09 9.12
C THR A 65 9.93 -5.79 8.07
N SER A 66 8.60 -5.87 8.28
CA SER A 66 7.68 -6.55 7.38
C SER A 66 6.32 -5.85 7.27
N THR A 67 5.69 -5.96 6.10
CA THR A 67 4.31 -5.51 5.83
C THR A 67 3.27 -6.62 5.97
N ASP A 68 3.67 -7.84 6.35
CA ASP A 68 2.79 -9.01 6.39
C ASP A 68 1.54 -8.81 7.27
N ASP A 69 1.71 -8.13 8.41
CA ASP A 69 0.66 -7.93 9.39
C ASP A 69 -0.27 -6.75 9.06
N LEU A 70 0.00 -6.00 7.98
CA LEU A 70 -0.90 -4.91 7.55
C LEU A 70 -2.30 -5.43 7.18
N VAL A 71 -2.43 -6.72 6.89
CA VAL A 71 -3.71 -7.39 6.57
C VAL A 71 -4.73 -7.31 7.71
N PHE A 72 -4.30 -7.02 8.94
CA PHE A 72 -5.19 -6.84 10.08
C PHE A 72 -5.98 -5.54 10.01
N PHE A 73 -5.45 -4.50 9.36
CA PHE A 73 -6.03 -3.15 9.35
C PHE A 73 -6.89 -2.92 8.10
N LYS A 74 -7.93 -3.73 7.91
CA LYS A 74 -8.79 -3.73 6.70
C LYS A 74 -9.51 -2.41 6.46
N ASN A 75 -9.67 -1.60 7.51
CA ASN A 75 -10.32 -0.28 7.46
C ASN A 75 -9.36 0.89 7.30
N ALA A 76 -8.04 0.63 7.28
CA ALA A 76 -7.05 1.67 7.09
C ALA A 76 -7.20 2.34 5.72
N LYS A 77 -7.21 3.67 5.74
CA LYS A 77 -7.20 4.57 4.58
C LYS A 77 -5.81 5.11 4.30
N MET A 78 -5.00 5.30 5.34
CA MET A 78 -3.64 5.82 5.22
C MET A 78 -2.69 4.94 6.02
N ILE A 79 -1.61 4.50 5.37
CA ILE A 79 -0.52 3.77 6.01
C ILE A 79 0.79 4.45 5.61
N VAL A 80 1.53 4.93 6.59
CA VAL A 80 2.84 5.57 6.42
C VAL A 80 3.87 4.81 7.24
N LEU A 81 4.81 4.18 6.55
CA LEU A 81 5.87 3.35 7.11
C LEU A 81 7.27 3.93 6.86
N ASP A 82 7.36 5.24 6.63
CA ASP A 82 8.62 5.88 6.23
C ASP A 82 9.76 5.60 7.24
N ASP A 83 10.99 5.56 6.73
CA ASP A 83 12.22 5.38 7.51
C ASP A 83 12.28 4.10 8.36
N ASN A 84 11.58 3.04 7.92
CA ASN A 84 11.75 1.68 8.44
C ASN A 84 12.75 0.87 7.60
N ALA A 85 12.93 -0.43 7.88
CA ALA A 85 13.83 -1.29 7.13
C ALA A 85 13.09 -2.54 6.65
N ILE A 86 12.42 -2.42 5.51
CA ILE A 86 11.49 -3.42 4.95
C ILE A 86 12.02 -3.88 3.59
N PRO A 87 12.92 -4.89 3.53
CA PRO A 87 13.57 -5.29 2.27
C PRO A 87 12.58 -5.73 1.19
N ASP A 88 11.50 -6.39 1.60
CA ASP A 88 10.45 -6.93 0.74
C ASP A 88 9.08 -6.40 1.17
N ALA A 89 8.60 -5.37 0.48
CA ALA A 89 7.32 -4.74 0.81
C ALA A 89 6.22 -5.26 -0.13
N SER A 90 5.20 -5.89 0.47
CA SER A 90 4.04 -6.43 -0.23
C SER A 90 2.75 -6.00 0.46
N VAL A 91 1.84 -5.38 -0.28
CA VAL A 91 0.56 -4.88 0.22
C VAL A 91 -0.57 -5.39 -0.66
N LYS A 92 -1.54 -6.07 -0.05
CA LYS A 92 -2.62 -6.73 -0.81
C LYS A 92 -3.98 -6.61 -0.14
N ASN A 93 -5.02 -6.51 -0.96
CA ASN A 93 -6.43 -6.60 -0.55
C ASN A 93 -6.86 -5.60 0.55
N LEU A 94 -6.22 -4.43 0.64
CA LEU A 94 -6.66 -3.33 1.49
C LEU A 94 -7.57 -2.40 0.68
N ASP A 95 -8.83 -2.84 0.49
CA ASP A 95 -9.81 -2.21 -0.40
C ASP A 95 -10.12 -0.74 -0.04
N LYS A 96 -9.88 -0.33 1.22
CA LYS A 96 -10.09 1.03 1.72
C LYS A 96 -8.83 1.91 1.72
N LEU A 97 -7.66 1.33 1.45
CA LEU A 97 -6.39 2.05 1.47
C LEU A 97 -6.38 3.06 0.32
N GLN A 98 -6.18 4.34 0.65
CA GLN A 98 -6.14 5.46 -0.27
C GLN A 98 -4.71 5.99 -0.43
N LEU A 99 -3.90 5.88 0.62
CA LEU A 99 -2.50 6.32 0.63
C LEU A 99 -1.62 5.26 1.28
N PHE A 100 -0.54 4.91 0.59
CA PHE A 100 0.55 4.09 1.13
C PHE A 100 1.88 4.84 0.94
N SER A 101 2.65 4.96 2.01
CA SER A 101 4.00 5.52 1.98
C SER A 101 4.98 4.56 2.62
N CYS A 102 6.09 4.32 1.94
CA CYS A 102 7.26 3.64 2.50
C CYS A 102 8.54 4.28 1.93
N THR A 103 8.69 5.58 2.16
CA THR A 103 9.86 6.35 1.75
C THR A 103 11.04 5.97 2.66
N GLY A 104 12.25 5.80 2.11
CA GLY A 104 13.42 5.50 2.94
C GLY A 104 13.45 4.08 3.54
N CYS A 105 12.57 3.18 3.09
CA CYS A 105 12.37 1.86 3.68
C CYS A 105 13.43 0.80 3.32
N LYS A 106 14.41 1.13 2.46
CA LYS A 106 15.40 0.20 1.89
C LYS A 106 14.77 -0.98 1.13
N ILE A 107 13.60 -0.77 0.53
CA ILE A 107 12.88 -1.78 -0.24
C ILE A 107 13.67 -2.12 -1.51
N SER A 108 13.84 -3.40 -1.81
CA SER A 108 14.43 -3.86 -3.09
C SER A 108 13.36 -4.27 -4.12
N THR A 109 12.22 -4.78 -3.63
CA THR A 109 11.06 -5.09 -4.48
C THR A 109 9.75 -4.62 -3.83
N PHE A 110 8.88 -3.99 -4.61
CA PHE A 110 7.55 -3.57 -4.15
C PHE A 110 6.44 -4.27 -4.93
N LYS A 111 5.48 -4.86 -4.21
CA LYS A 111 4.31 -5.52 -4.80
C LYS A 111 3.04 -4.98 -4.19
N ALA A 112 2.19 -4.39 -5.03
CA ALA A 112 0.82 -4.06 -4.69
C ALA A 112 -0.15 -4.96 -5.47
N GLU A 113 -1.13 -5.53 -4.77
CA GLU A 113 -2.18 -6.35 -5.38
C GLU A 113 -3.59 -5.98 -4.88
N ASN A 114 -4.49 -5.69 -5.81
CA ASN A 114 -5.91 -5.43 -5.55
C ASN A 114 -6.16 -4.29 -4.54
N LEU A 115 -5.41 -3.19 -4.64
CA LEU A 115 -5.63 -1.99 -3.83
C LEU A 115 -6.60 -1.04 -4.56
N LYS A 116 -7.88 -1.40 -4.54
CA LYS A 116 -8.94 -0.80 -5.38
C LYS A 116 -9.16 0.69 -5.14
N SER A 117 -8.79 1.21 -3.98
CA SER A 117 -8.95 2.61 -3.59
C SER A 117 -7.65 3.40 -3.54
N LEU A 118 -6.49 2.78 -3.82
CA LEU A 118 -5.19 3.42 -3.67
C LEU A 118 -5.06 4.53 -4.70
N ALA A 119 -4.96 5.77 -4.23
CA ALA A 119 -4.83 6.98 -5.04
C ALA A 119 -3.36 7.47 -5.03
N SER A 120 -2.71 7.45 -3.87
CA SER A 120 -1.36 7.97 -3.70
C SER A 120 -0.40 6.89 -3.20
N LEU A 121 0.71 6.72 -3.91
CA LEU A 121 1.76 5.76 -3.59
C LEU A 121 3.12 6.47 -3.58
N TYR A 122 3.77 6.47 -2.41
CA TYR A 122 5.08 7.08 -2.18
C TYR A 122 6.11 6.02 -1.81
N LEU A 123 7.13 5.86 -2.66
CA LEU A 123 8.18 4.85 -2.54
C LEU A 123 9.57 5.47 -2.77
N ASP A 124 9.69 6.77 -2.56
CA ASP A 124 10.92 7.51 -2.81
C ASP A 124 12.08 7.01 -1.93
N ASN A 125 13.31 7.20 -2.38
CA ASN A 125 14.52 6.90 -1.62
C ASN A 125 14.57 5.43 -1.14
N ASN A 126 14.48 4.49 -2.08
CA ASN A 126 14.59 3.06 -1.81
C ASN A 126 15.64 2.42 -2.74
N LEU A 127 15.67 1.09 -2.81
CA LEU A 127 16.57 0.31 -3.67
C LEU A 127 15.77 -0.47 -4.72
N ILE A 128 14.58 0.01 -5.11
CA ILE A 128 13.61 -0.72 -5.91
C ILE A 128 14.15 -0.91 -7.33
N GLU A 129 14.30 -2.17 -7.72
CA GLU A 129 14.63 -2.57 -9.09
C GLU A 129 13.38 -3.00 -9.87
N THR A 130 12.37 -3.52 -9.16
CA THR A 130 11.12 -3.99 -9.74
C THR A 130 9.91 -3.57 -8.91
N VAL A 131 8.87 -3.11 -9.60
CA VAL A 131 7.60 -2.70 -9.03
C VAL A 131 6.46 -3.40 -9.74
N SER A 132 5.49 -3.92 -8.97
CA SER A 132 4.26 -4.51 -9.51
C SER A 132 3.05 -3.79 -8.91
N LEU A 133 2.16 -3.29 -9.77
CA LEU A 133 0.99 -2.47 -9.42
C LEU A 133 -0.31 -3.14 -9.93
N LYS A 134 -0.46 -4.43 -9.64
CA LYS A 134 -1.56 -5.25 -10.17
C LYS A 134 -2.87 -4.89 -9.48
N GLY A 135 -3.89 -4.52 -10.25
CA GLY A 135 -5.21 -4.21 -9.70
C GLY A 135 -5.26 -2.92 -8.86
N THR A 136 -4.34 -1.98 -9.09
CA THR A 136 -4.27 -0.67 -8.40
C THR A 136 -4.56 0.49 -9.36
N ALA A 137 -5.58 0.35 -10.22
CA ALA A 137 -5.84 1.27 -11.33
C ALA A 137 -6.29 2.68 -10.92
N ARG A 138 -6.56 2.93 -9.63
CA ARG A 138 -6.99 4.24 -9.10
C ARG A 138 -5.84 5.19 -8.76
N ILE A 139 -4.59 4.75 -8.84
CA ILE A 139 -3.44 5.60 -8.55
C ILE A 139 -3.48 6.84 -9.46
N ASP A 140 -3.50 8.02 -8.85
CA ASP A 140 -3.42 9.33 -9.52
C ASP A 140 -2.07 10.02 -9.28
N GLN A 141 -1.37 9.66 -8.20
CA GLN A 141 -0.05 10.16 -7.85
C GLN A 141 0.87 9.00 -7.47
N LEU A 142 1.95 8.87 -8.25
CA LEU A 142 2.99 7.87 -8.04
C LEU A 142 4.35 8.54 -7.95
N THR A 143 5.05 8.34 -6.83
CA THR A 143 6.44 8.77 -6.68
C THR A 143 7.31 7.57 -6.30
N ILE A 144 8.32 7.31 -7.13
CA ILE A 144 9.32 6.25 -6.92
C ILE A 144 10.70 6.84 -7.28
N SER A 145 10.96 8.08 -6.86
CA SER A 145 12.24 8.74 -7.14
C SER A 145 13.37 8.14 -6.30
N LEU A 146 14.63 8.36 -6.71
CA LEU A 146 15.81 7.88 -5.99
C LEU A 146 15.75 6.36 -5.76
N ASN A 147 15.67 5.61 -6.85
CA ASN A 147 15.54 4.16 -6.87
C ASN A 147 16.44 3.57 -7.98
N LYS A 148 16.26 2.29 -8.33
CA LYS A 148 17.08 1.58 -9.31
C LYS A 148 16.25 1.02 -10.48
N LEU A 149 15.08 1.62 -10.75
CA LEU A 149 14.19 1.15 -11.80
C LEU A 149 14.85 1.29 -13.17
N LYS A 150 14.81 0.21 -13.95
CA LYS A 150 15.09 0.23 -15.40
C LYS A 150 13.80 0.27 -16.23
N SER A 151 12.80 -0.42 -15.67
CA SER A 151 11.40 -0.62 -16.08
C SER A 151 10.36 0.17 -15.30
N ILE A 152 9.26 0.63 -15.90
CA ILE A 152 7.99 0.70 -15.17
C ILE A 152 6.80 0.50 -16.11
N GLU A 153 5.87 -0.38 -15.72
CA GLU A 153 4.63 -0.65 -16.45
C GLU A 153 3.51 0.28 -15.96
N LEU A 154 3.06 1.18 -16.81
CA LEU A 154 2.08 2.23 -16.47
C LEU A 154 0.73 2.08 -17.19
N ALA A 155 0.63 1.14 -18.13
CA ALA A 155 -0.51 1.05 -19.05
C ALA A 155 -1.87 0.86 -18.34
N SER A 156 -1.88 0.25 -17.14
CA SER A 156 -3.08 0.03 -16.32
C SER A 156 -3.48 1.25 -15.48
N LEU A 157 -2.60 2.23 -15.27
CA LEU A 157 -2.81 3.40 -14.40
C LEU A 157 -3.54 4.51 -15.16
N LYS A 158 -4.78 4.26 -15.59
CA LYS A 158 -5.55 5.18 -16.43
C LYS A 158 -5.86 6.53 -15.76
N ASN A 159 -5.85 6.57 -14.42
CA ASN A 159 -6.12 7.76 -13.62
C ASN A 159 -4.85 8.55 -13.24
N LEU A 160 -3.66 8.11 -13.68
CA LEU A 160 -2.40 8.74 -13.31
C LEU A 160 -2.34 10.19 -13.79
N ARG A 161 -2.14 11.13 -12.85
CA ARG A 161 -2.00 12.57 -13.11
C ARG A 161 -0.60 13.08 -12.83
N LYS A 162 0.09 12.49 -11.85
CA LYS A 162 1.46 12.86 -11.45
C LYS A 162 2.34 11.63 -11.37
N LEU A 163 3.47 11.67 -12.09
CA LEU A 163 4.49 10.64 -12.04
C LEU A 163 5.85 11.27 -11.75
N ASN A 164 6.50 10.84 -10.66
CA ASN A 164 7.89 11.13 -10.38
C ASN A 164 8.72 9.84 -10.39
N VAL A 165 9.61 9.73 -11.35
CA VAL A 165 10.59 8.63 -11.47
C VAL A 165 12.02 9.16 -11.50
N GLU A 166 12.24 10.37 -10.99
CA GLU A 166 13.55 11.02 -10.92
C GLU A 166 14.61 10.13 -10.27
N HIS A 167 15.86 10.24 -10.73
CA HIS A 167 17.00 9.49 -10.21
C HIS A 167 16.74 7.98 -10.16
N ASN A 168 16.35 7.43 -11.31
CA ASN A 168 16.32 5.99 -11.60
C ASN A 168 17.29 5.67 -12.76
N GLN A 169 17.12 4.50 -13.38
CA GLN A 169 17.93 4.00 -14.50
C GLN A 169 17.04 3.70 -15.74
N ILE A 170 15.91 4.43 -15.87
CA ILE A 170 14.93 4.23 -16.93
C ILE A 170 15.47 4.82 -18.23
N GLN A 171 15.52 4.04 -19.31
CA GLN A 171 16.01 4.54 -20.60
C GLN A 171 14.89 4.87 -21.58
N LYS A 172 13.71 4.26 -21.40
CA LYS A 172 12.52 4.47 -22.23
C LYS A 172 11.29 4.42 -21.35
N LEU A 173 10.31 5.25 -21.66
CA LEU A 173 9.08 5.32 -20.89
C LEU A 173 7.88 5.41 -21.84
N ASP A 174 6.93 4.50 -21.68
CA ASP A 174 5.66 4.55 -22.40
C ASP A 174 4.57 5.11 -21.49
N ILE A 175 4.11 6.32 -21.80
CA ILE A 175 3.01 6.99 -21.12
C ILE A 175 1.75 7.09 -22.00
N SER A 176 1.73 6.42 -23.16
CA SER A 176 0.59 6.45 -24.09
C SER A 176 -0.68 5.86 -23.48
N GLY A 177 -0.54 5.04 -22.44
CA GLY A 177 -1.64 4.48 -21.66
C GLY A 177 -2.25 5.41 -20.61
N ASN A 178 -1.69 6.60 -20.38
CA ASN A 178 -2.02 7.50 -19.26
C ASN A 178 -2.58 8.85 -19.77
N PRO A 179 -3.82 8.88 -20.31
CA PRO A 179 -4.36 10.07 -20.98
C PRO A 179 -4.61 11.27 -20.04
N GLY A 180 -4.66 11.03 -18.73
CA GLY A 180 -4.84 12.07 -17.71
C GLY A 180 -3.54 12.59 -17.11
N LEU A 181 -2.37 12.15 -17.58
CA LEU A 181 -1.08 12.56 -17.01
C LEU A 181 -0.86 14.06 -17.27
N GLN A 182 -0.42 14.78 -16.25
CA GLN A 182 -0.25 16.24 -16.30
C GLN A 182 1.21 16.63 -16.05
N THR A 183 1.85 15.96 -15.09
CA THR A 183 3.26 16.22 -14.74
C THR A 183 4.06 14.92 -14.73
N LEU A 184 5.18 14.94 -15.43
CA LEU A 184 6.16 13.85 -15.48
C LEU A 184 7.54 14.39 -15.12
N ASN A 185 8.16 13.86 -14.07
CA ASN A 185 9.56 14.12 -13.76
C ASN A 185 10.40 12.87 -14.05
N VAL A 186 11.35 12.99 -14.97
CA VAL A 186 12.31 11.95 -15.39
C VAL A 186 13.76 12.35 -15.11
N GLY A 187 14.00 13.43 -14.37
CA GLY A 187 15.34 13.93 -14.07
C GLY A 187 16.31 12.84 -13.59
N GLY A 188 17.57 12.91 -13.99
CA GLY A 188 18.58 11.95 -13.55
C GLY A 188 18.48 10.53 -14.16
N ASN A 189 17.56 10.27 -15.08
CA ASN A 189 17.48 9.00 -15.84
C ASN A 189 18.27 8.99 -17.16
N LYS A 190 18.88 10.13 -17.53
CA LYS A 190 19.55 10.34 -18.83
C LYS A 190 18.66 10.08 -20.06
N MET A 191 17.36 10.37 -19.92
CA MET A 191 16.38 10.20 -20.98
C MET A 191 16.26 11.48 -21.81
N LYS A 192 16.14 11.34 -23.13
CA LYS A 192 15.70 12.43 -24.00
C LYS A 192 14.18 12.42 -24.12
N GLU A 193 13.60 13.53 -24.56
CA GLU A 193 12.16 13.55 -24.87
C GLU A 193 11.74 12.52 -25.92
N SER A 194 12.62 12.18 -26.88
CA SER A 194 12.37 11.14 -27.88
C SER A 194 12.25 9.73 -27.31
N ASP A 195 12.75 9.51 -26.09
CA ASP A 195 12.65 8.21 -25.40
C ASP A 195 11.32 8.05 -24.66
N ILE A 196 10.49 9.10 -24.64
CA ILE A 196 9.17 9.12 -24.00
C ILE A 196 8.11 8.95 -25.08
N LYS A 197 7.45 7.79 -25.09
CA LYS A 197 6.32 7.54 -25.99
C LYS A 197 5.06 8.17 -25.40
N LYS A 198 4.67 9.32 -25.98
CA LYS A 198 3.49 10.10 -25.59
C LYS A 198 2.21 9.56 -26.26
N GLY A 199 1.06 9.81 -25.64
CA GLY A 199 -0.27 9.52 -26.21
C GLY A 199 -0.81 10.67 -27.06
N THR A 200 -1.93 10.46 -27.75
CA THR A 200 -2.48 11.40 -28.76
C THR A 200 -3.06 12.71 -28.20
N LYS A 201 -3.14 12.89 -26.88
CA LYS A 201 -3.72 14.08 -26.22
C LYS A 201 -3.01 14.42 -24.92
N THR A 202 -1.77 14.89 -24.99
CA THR A 202 -0.96 15.09 -23.80
C THR A 202 -0.30 16.47 -23.76
N ASP A 203 -1.00 17.45 -23.20
CA ASP A 203 -0.37 18.67 -22.64
C ASP A 203 0.32 18.28 -21.33
N ILE A 204 1.41 17.52 -21.43
CA ILE A 204 2.19 17.07 -20.28
C ILE A 204 3.36 18.02 -20.08
N THR A 205 3.50 18.50 -18.84
CA THR A 205 4.73 19.17 -18.42
C THR A 205 5.77 18.12 -18.05
N ILE A 206 6.86 18.06 -18.81
CA ILE A 206 7.97 17.11 -18.62
C ILE A 206 9.15 17.85 -17.99
N PHE A 207 9.67 17.31 -16.90
CA PHE A 207 10.84 17.84 -16.20
C PHE A 207 12.03 16.87 -16.31
N GLY A 208 13.23 17.43 -16.49
CA GLY A 208 14.49 16.70 -16.37
C GLY A 208 14.86 15.78 -17.54
N ALA A 209 14.15 15.86 -18.67
CA ALA A 209 14.60 15.23 -19.90
C ALA A 209 15.81 15.98 -20.49
N GLU A 210 16.78 15.23 -21.02
CA GLU A 210 17.93 15.76 -21.75
C GLU A 210 17.53 16.26 -23.15
N GLN A 211 18.34 17.19 -23.67
CA GLN A 211 18.20 17.73 -25.02
C GLN A 211 18.63 16.72 -26.10
#